data_AF-A0A3R6TS36-F1
#
_entry.id   AF-A0A3R6TS36-F1
#
_cell.length_a   1.000
_cell.length_b   1.000
_cell.length_c   1.000
_cell.angle_alpha   90.00
_cell.angle_beta   90.00
_cell.angle_gamma   90.00
#
_symmetry.space_group_name_H-M   'P 1'
#
loop_
_entity.id
_entity.type
_entity.pdbx_description
1 polymer ?
#
loop_
_entity_poly.entity_id
_entity_poly.type
_entity_poly.pdbx_seq_one_letter_code
_entity_poly.pdbx_strand_id
1 'polypeptide(L)'
;MQETATQETEANTETATDTESPLAQRDALEWEQRLDYSSERQAQLAEITVDLTQDTDEVQSKAQVLLEAMAGGDAETAVDSILTEDWYTVMLSDLLIGQRNYTGAADNGEWRMTILADELGQHCTAIEYPLADGRQFYVQVTDPEIRYYVCAAERTGSFVSESMNLTDGTYVGYEGTLSSNNRPEGAFTVHMGTADLSSGAADAFRNRSAQAVSYDGDFTAEGRPETATPEYLSKEGQMAYASRQEGKNIYYLTMTAEDGNDAFAPVRMGICNIWE
;
A
#
# COMPACT_ATOMS: atom_id res chain seq x y z
N MET A 1 -63.11 -39.44 12.87
CA MET A 1 -61.90 -39.76 13.66
C MET A 1 -61.03 -40.60 12.74
N GLN A 2 -60.31 -39.97 11.82
CA GLN A 2 -58.93 -39.48 11.95
C GLN A 2 -57.92 -40.63 11.88
N GLU A 3 -57.45 -40.88 10.66
CA GLU A 3 -56.31 -41.74 10.31
C GLU A 3 -55.04 -41.17 10.96
N THR A 4 -54.23 -42.04 11.57
CA THR A 4 -52.90 -41.66 12.06
C THR A 4 -51.88 -42.31 11.15
N ALA A 5 -51.35 -41.54 10.20
CA ALA A 5 -50.21 -41.92 9.40
C ALA A 5 -48.94 -41.68 10.23
N THR A 6 -48.16 -42.74 10.45
CA THR A 6 -46.83 -42.67 11.06
C THR A 6 -45.89 -42.02 10.04
N GLN A 7 -45.43 -40.81 10.35
CA GLN A 7 -44.50 -40.06 9.52
C GLN A 7 -43.09 -40.57 9.81
N GLU A 8 -42.50 -41.33 8.89
CA GLU A 8 -41.06 -41.63 8.90
C GLU A 8 -40.30 -40.31 8.77
N THR A 9 -39.56 -39.95 9.81
CA THR A 9 -38.66 -38.80 9.78
C THR A 9 -37.35 -39.30 9.16
N GLU A 10 -37.20 -39.07 7.85
CA GLU A 10 -35.91 -39.24 7.18
C GLU A 10 -34.89 -38.33 7.86
N ALA A 11 -33.88 -38.94 8.49
CA ALA A 11 -32.73 -38.24 8.98
C ALA A 11 -31.94 -37.71 7.77
N ASN A 12 -32.23 -36.46 7.40
CA ASN A 12 -31.43 -35.72 6.45
C ASN A 12 -30.04 -35.60 7.05
N THR A 13 -29.11 -36.42 6.56
CA THR A 13 -27.70 -36.35 6.97
C THR A 13 -27.17 -35.10 6.29
N GLU A 14 -27.16 -33.96 6.99
CA GLU A 14 -26.32 -32.83 6.62
C GLU A 14 -24.88 -33.37 6.57
N THR A 15 -24.39 -33.60 5.34
CA THR A 15 -22.96 -33.62 5.09
C THR A 15 -22.44 -32.25 5.48
N ALA A 16 -21.93 -32.15 6.70
CA ALA A 16 -20.98 -31.11 7.06
C ALA A 16 -19.88 -31.18 6.01
N THR A 17 -19.82 -30.19 5.13
CA THR A 17 -18.64 -29.96 4.31
C THR A 17 -17.50 -29.72 5.30
N ASP A 18 -16.61 -30.72 5.44
CA ASP A 18 -15.27 -30.53 6.00
C ASP A 18 -14.63 -29.39 5.22
N THR A 19 -14.79 -28.17 5.72
CA THR A 19 -14.16 -27.00 5.13
C THR A 19 -12.74 -27.04 5.64
N GLU A 20 -11.86 -27.62 4.85
CA GLU A 20 -10.42 -27.67 5.08
C GLU A 20 -9.92 -26.26 5.49
N SER A 21 -8.97 -26.16 6.44
CA SER A 21 -8.54 -24.85 6.93
C SER A 21 -7.94 -24.01 5.78
N PRO A 22 -8.02 -22.66 5.82
CA PRO A 22 -7.43 -21.83 4.77
C PRO A 22 -5.96 -22.16 4.49
N LEU A 23 -5.19 -22.46 5.54
CA LEU A 23 -3.81 -22.90 5.42
C LEU A 23 -3.67 -24.22 4.64
N ALA A 24 -4.46 -25.24 4.98
CA ALA A 24 -4.41 -26.53 4.31
C ALA A 24 -4.84 -26.44 2.83
N GLN A 25 -5.86 -25.63 2.53
CA GLN A 25 -6.29 -25.34 1.16
C GLN A 25 -5.16 -24.67 0.36
N ARG A 26 -4.52 -23.63 0.93
CA ARG A 26 -3.39 -22.94 0.30
C ARG A 26 -2.24 -23.90 0.03
N ASP A 27 -1.82 -24.67 1.03
CA ASP A 27 -0.68 -25.57 0.91
C ASP A 27 -0.90 -26.65 -0.15
N ALA A 28 -2.13 -27.16 -0.28
CA ALA A 28 -2.51 -28.09 -1.35
C ALA A 28 -2.39 -27.44 -2.74
N LEU A 29 -2.93 -26.24 -2.93
CA LEU A 29 -2.86 -25.52 -4.19
C LEU A 29 -1.42 -25.12 -4.55
N GLU A 30 -0.63 -24.66 -3.58
CA GLU A 30 0.78 -24.31 -3.79
C GLU A 30 1.62 -25.52 -4.16
N TRP A 31 1.36 -26.68 -3.54
CA TRP A 31 2.05 -27.92 -3.91
C TRP A 31 1.83 -28.23 -5.38
N GLU A 32 0.58 -28.17 -5.85
CA GLU A 32 0.30 -28.35 -7.26
C GLU A 32 0.98 -27.26 -8.10
N GLN A 33 0.91 -25.99 -7.67
CA GLN A 33 1.43 -24.83 -8.41
C GLN A 33 2.94 -24.93 -8.65
N ARG A 34 3.68 -25.52 -7.70
CA ARG A 34 5.12 -25.82 -7.85
C ARG A 34 5.40 -26.90 -8.89
N LEU A 35 4.47 -27.82 -9.14
CA LEU A 35 4.64 -28.93 -10.10
C LEU A 35 4.35 -28.49 -11.53
N ASP A 36 3.26 -27.77 -11.72
CA ASP A 36 2.84 -27.18 -12.98
C ASP A 36 2.16 -25.85 -12.65
N TYR A 37 2.37 -24.82 -13.45
CA TYR A 37 1.76 -23.51 -13.22
C TYR A 37 0.38 -23.43 -13.89
N SER A 38 -0.62 -22.85 -13.22
CA SER A 38 -1.82 -22.36 -13.92
C SER A 38 -2.35 -21.04 -13.35
N SER A 39 -2.89 -20.22 -14.25
CA SER A 39 -3.52 -18.95 -13.89
C SER A 39 -4.81 -19.14 -13.08
N GLU A 40 -5.51 -20.26 -13.25
CA GLU A 40 -6.68 -20.62 -12.44
C GLU A 40 -6.31 -20.86 -10.98
N ARG A 41 -5.25 -21.64 -10.72
CA ARG A 41 -4.75 -21.83 -9.35
C ARG A 41 -4.17 -20.56 -8.78
N GLN A 42 -3.54 -19.73 -9.61
CA GLN A 42 -3.10 -18.41 -9.17
C GLN A 42 -4.27 -17.56 -8.67
N ALA A 43 -5.40 -17.57 -9.38
CA ALA A 43 -6.62 -16.88 -8.95
C ALA A 43 -7.18 -17.48 -7.66
N GLN A 44 -7.19 -18.81 -7.52
CA GLN A 44 -7.63 -19.49 -6.30
C GLN A 44 -6.75 -19.15 -5.09
N LEU A 45 -5.42 -19.16 -5.26
CA LEU A 45 -4.46 -18.74 -4.23
C LEU A 45 -4.69 -17.28 -3.81
N ALA A 46 -5.02 -16.40 -4.76
CA ALA A 46 -5.31 -14.99 -4.49
C ALA A 46 -6.58 -14.78 -3.65
N GLU A 47 -7.52 -15.74 -3.62
CA GLU A 47 -8.73 -15.69 -2.80
C GLU A 47 -8.51 -16.19 -1.36
N ILE A 48 -7.44 -16.97 -1.12
CA ILE A 48 -7.16 -17.52 0.20
C ILE A 48 -6.42 -16.48 1.04
N THR A 49 -6.97 -16.21 2.22
CA THR A 49 -6.32 -15.43 3.27
C THR A 49 -6.08 -16.30 4.49
N VAL A 50 -4.86 -16.31 5.01
CA VAL A 50 -4.43 -17.10 6.16
C VAL A 50 -4.11 -16.17 7.33
N ASP A 51 -4.56 -16.50 8.54
CA ASP A 51 -4.05 -15.84 9.75
C ASP A 51 -2.57 -16.22 9.90
N LEU A 52 -1.68 -15.22 9.89
CA LEU A 52 -0.23 -15.45 9.92
C LEU A 52 0.21 -16.36 11.08
N THR A 53 -0.50 -16.32 12.22
CA THR A 53 -0.20 -17.15 13.39
C THR A 53 -0.40 -18.65 13.16
N GLN A 54 -1.08 -19.03 12.07
CA GLN A 54 -1.28 -20.41 11.66
C GLN A 54 -0.14 -20.95 10.80
N ASP A 55 0.66 -20.06 10.17
CA ASP A 55 1.75 -20.47 9.28
C ASP A 55 2.98 -20.97 10.07
N THR A 56 4.05 -21.33 9.37
CA THR A 56 5.27 -21.83 10.00
C THR A 56 5.95 -20.78 10.88
N ASP A 57 6.65 -21.24 11.94
CA ASP A 57 7.45 -20.35 12.82
C ASP A 57 8.46 -19.50 12.03
N GLU A 58 8.97 -20.01 10.92
CA GLU A 58 9.90 -19.31 10.03
C GLU A 58 9.22 -18.12 9.32
N VAL A 59 8.03 -18.32 8.75
CA VAL A 59 7.25 -17.26 8.10
C VAL A 59 6.81 -16.22 9.14
N GLN A 60 6.34 -16.66 10.30
CA GLN A 60 5.97 -15.76 11.41
C GLN A 60 7.16 -14.91 11.86
N SER A 61 8.31 -15.53 12.09
CA SER A 61 9.53 -14.84 12.50
C SER A 61 10.02 -13.86 11.44
N LYS A 62 9.88 -14.20 10.16
CA LYS A 62 10.29 -13.35 9.04
C LYS A 62 9.46 -12.06 8.96
N ALA A 63 8.15 -12.18 9.17
CA ALA A 63 7.24 -11.03 9.15
C ALA A 63 7.30 -10.17 10.42
N GLN A 64 7.87 -10.66 11.52
CA GLN A 64 7.83 -9.98 12.82
C GLN A 64 8.40 -8.55 12.79
N VAL A 65 9.59 -8.37 12.19
CA VAL A 65 10.23 -7.04 12.11
C VAL A 65 9.39 -6.05 11.31
N LEU A 66 8.80 -6.50 10.20
CA LEU A 66 7.87 -5.70 9.42
C LEU A 66 6.65 -5.30 10.26
N LEU A 67 6.01 -6.24 10.96
CA LEU A 67 4.81 -5.97 11.75
C LEU A 67 5.09 -5.01 12.93
N GLU A 68 6.24 -5.14 13.58
CA GLU A 68 6.68 -4.21 14.63
C GLU A 68 6.90 -2.80 14.08
N ALA A 69 7.51 -2.67 12.90
CA ALA A 69 7.70 -1.40 12.21
C ALA A 69 6.36 -0.77 11.78
N MET A 70 5.43 -1.58 11.25
CA MET A 70 4.09 -1.14 10.88
C MET A 70 3.31 -0.63 12.10
N ALA A 71 3.34 -1.35 13.23
CA ALA A 71 2.71 -0.89 14.47
C ALA A 71 3.33 0.41 15.01
N GLY A 72 4.62 0.62 14.79
CA GLY A 72 5.34 1.84 15.16
C GLY A 72 5.20 3.02 14.19
N GLY A 73 4.61 2.82 13.01
CA GLY A 73 4.59 3.84 11.95
C GLY A 73 5.96 4.11 11.31
N ASP A 74 6.88 3.13 11.36
CA ASP A 74 8.24 3.24 10.86
C ASP A 74 8.35 2.70 9.43
N ALA A 75 8.22 3.59 8.44
CA ALA A 75 8.33 3.25 7.03
C ALA A 75 9.73 2.80 6.61
N GLU A 76 10.77 3.29 7.28
CA GLU A 76 12.16 2.95 6.91
C GLU A 76 12.46 1.51 7.27
N THR A 77 12.13 1.10 8.50
CA THR A 77 12.32 -0.28 8.95
C THR A 77 11.38 -1.26 8.24
N ALA A 78 10.13 -0.84 7.93
CA ALA A 78 9.20 -1.67 7.17
C ALA A 78 9.75 -2.00 5.76
N VAL A 79 10.23 -0.97 5.05
CA VAL A 79 10.82 -1.13 3.72
C VAL A 79 12.12 -1.95 3.77
N ASP A 80 12.99 -1.67 4.74
CA ASP A 80 14.25 -2.42 4.94
C ASP A 80 13.98 -3.92 5.14
N SER A 81 12.98 -4.27 5.96
CA SER A 81 12.57 -5.66 6.18
C SER A 81 12.14 -6.37 4.89
N ILE A 82 11.35 -5.71 4.05
CA ILE A 82 10.85 -6.28 2.79
C ILE A 82 11.98 -6.45 1.76
N LEU A 83 12.95 -5.55 1.74
CA LEU A 83 14.08 -5.57 0.80
C LEU A 83 15.19 -6.57 1.19
N THR A 84 15.04 -7.31 2.29
CA THR A 84 15.98 -8.38 2.65
C THR A 84 16.01 -9.48 1.58
N GLU A 85 17.20 -9.99 1.24
CA GLU A 85 17.40 -10.92 0.12
C GLU A 85 16.54 -12.20 0.21
N ASP A 86 16.24 -12.64 1.43
CA ASP A 86 15.48 -13.85 1.75
C ASP A 86 13.98 -13.60 1.97
N TRP A 87 13.48 -12.36 1.80
CA TRP A 87 12.07 -12.03 2.00
C TRP A 87 11.14 -12.91 1.16
N TYR A 88 11.31 -12.90 -0.16
CA TYR A 88 10.43 -13.66 -1.06
C TYR A 88 10.65 -15.18 -0.96
N THR A 89 11.89 -15.63 -0.75
CA THR A 89 12.16 -17.08 -0.60
C THR A 89 11.47 -17.66 0.63
N VAL A 90 11.45 -16.92 1.75
CA VAL A 90 10.77 -17.35 2.97
C VAL A 90 9.26 -17.11 2.88
N MET A 91 8.83 -15.89 2.54
CA MET A 91 7.42 -15.51 2.59
C MET A 91 6.57 -16.22 1.53
N LEU A 92 7.12 -16.56 0.36
CA LEU A 92 6.44 -17.38 -0.66
C LEU A 92 6.84 -18.87 -0.62
N SER A 93 7.76 -19.26 0.26
CA SER A 93 8.26 -20.64 0.40
C SER A 93 8.62 -21.28 -0.95
N ASP A 94 9.59 -20.68 -1.63
CA ASP A 94 10.11 -21.09 -2.95
C ASP A 94 9.07 -21.18 -4.08
N LEU A 95 7.89 -20.58 -3.91
CA LEU A 95 6.91 -20.47 -4.99
C LEU A 95 7.41 -19.43 -6.02
N LEU A 96 7.86 -19.90 -7.19
CA LEU A 96 8.41 -19.05 -8.25
C LEU A 96 7.37 -18.07 -8.83
N ILE A 97 6.14 -18.55 -8.98
CA ILE A 97 4.98 -17.75 -9.41
C ILE A 97 3.87 -18.06 -8.42
N GLY A 98 3.56 -17.09 -7.57
CA GLY A 98 2.27 -17.09 -6.93
C GLY A 98 2.07 -16.05 -5.84
N GLN A 99 0.96 -16.19 -5.13
CA GLN A 99 0.49 -15.20 -4.16
C GLN A 99 0.16 -15.84 -2.82
N ARG A 100 0.50 -15.13 -1.75
CA ARG A 100 -0.01 -15.41 -0.40
C ARG A 100 -0.63 -14.17 0.19
N ASN A 101 -1.79 -14.32 0.80
CA ASN A 101 -2.43 -13.27 1.58
C ASN A 101 -2.47 -13.66 3.05
N TYR A 102 -2.12 -12.70 3.89
CA TYR A 102 -2.08 -12.83 5.33
C TYR A 102 -2.96 -11.79 6.00
N THR A 103 -3.54 -12.17 7.14
CA THR A 103 -4.22 -11.26 8.07
C THR A 103 -3.70 -11.48 9.48
N GLY A 104 -3.95 -10.51 10.36
CA GLY A 104 -3.77 -10.67 11.79
C GLY A 104 -4.37 -9.51 12.59
N ALA A 105 -4.44 -9.71 13.90
CA ALA A 105 -4.99 -8.72 14.81
C ALA A 105 -4.02 -7.56 15.06
N ALA A 106 -4.57 -6.36 15.13
CA ALA A 106 -3.95 -5.15 15.65
C ALA A 106 -4.87 -4.50 16.70
N ASP A 107 -4.35 -3.57 17.49
CA ASP A 107 -5.15 -2.93 18.56
C ASP A 107 -6.41 -2.22 18.03
N ASN A 108 -6.33 -1.68 16.80
CA ASN A 108 -7.38 -0.88 16.17
C ASN A 108 -8.01 -1.53 14.93
N GLY A 109 -7.95 -2.87 14.82
CA GLY A 109 -8.59 -3.60 13.73
C GLY A 109 -7.78 -4.82 13.30
N GLU A 110 -7.88 -5.13 12.02
CA GLU A 110 -7.11 -6.20 11.38
C GLU A 110 -6.16 -5.59 10.37
N TRP A 111 -4.92 -6.08 10.34
CA TRP A 111 -3.98 -5.76 9.28
C TRP A 111 -4.06 -6.81 8.19
N ARG A 112 -3.69 -6.42 6.96
CA ARG A 112 -3.68 -7.32 5.80
C ARG A 112 -2.38 -7.16 5.02
N MET A 113 -1.85 -8.27 4.53
CA MET A 113 -0.61 -8.31 3.77
C MET A 113 -0.75 -9.25 2.56
N THR A 114 -0.25 -8.84 1.42
CA THR A 114 -0.16 -9.66 0.20
C THR A 114 1.30 -9.72 -0.23
N ILE A 115 1.79 -10.93 -0.52
CA ILE A 115 3.09 -11.17 -1.16
C ILE A 115 2.80 -11.89 -2.48
N LEU A 116 3.41 -11.42 -3.57
CA LEU A 116 3.17 -11.88 -4.92
C LEU A 116 4.49 -11.97 -5.69
N ALA A 117 4.65 -13.05 -6.45
CA ALA A 117 5.55 -13.17 -7.59
C ALA A 117 4.70 -13.52 -8.82
N ASP A 118 4.72 -12.67 -9.85
CA ASP A 118 3.89 -12.84 -11.04
C ASP A 118 4.55 -13.68 -12.15
N GLU A 119 3.85 -13.89 -13.27
CA GLU A 119 4.34 -14.68 -14.41
C GLU A 119 5.60 -14.11 -15.08
N LEU A 120 5.88 -12.82 -14.88
CA LEU A 120 7.06 -12.13 -15.41
C LEU A 120 8.23 -12.14 -14.41
N GLY A 121 8.03 -12.74 -13.24
CA GLY A 121 8.98 -12.72 -12.13
C GLY A 121 9.03 -11.37 -11.43
N GLN A 122 7.99 -10.53 -11.59
CA GLN A 122 7.88 -9.29 -10.85
C GLN A 122 7.36 -9.57 -9.44
N HIS A 123 7.98 -8.93 -8.46
CA HIS A 123 7.61 -9.10 -7.08
C HIS A 123 6.81 -7.93 -6.55
N CYS A 124 5.90 -8.22 -5.63
CA CYS A 124 5.14 -7.23 -4.89
C CYS A 124 4.92 -7.71 -3.46
N THR A 125 5.23 -6.85 -2.48
CA THR A 125 4.75 -6.99 -1.11
C THR A 125 3.96 -5.74 -0.77
N ALA A 126 2.71 -5.90 -0.35
CA ALA A 126 1.87 -4.80 0.11
C ALA A 126 1.29 -5.14 1.48
N ILE A 127 1.29 -4.19 2.40
CA ILE A 127 0.75 -4.34 3.74
C ILE A 127 0.01 -3.08 4.16
N GLU A 128 -1.18 -3.24 4.74
CA GLU A 128 -1.94 -2.18 5.40
C GLU A 128 -2.15 -2.55 6.86
N TYR A 129 -1.84 -1.60 7.75
CA TYR A 129 -1.87 -1.78 9.18
C TYR A 129 -2.62 -0.61 9.84
N PRO A 130 -3.64 -0.88 10.68
CA PRO A 130 -4.34 0.17 11.41
C PRO A 130 -3.50 0.66 12.60
N LEU A 131 -3.19 1.95 12.62
CA LEU A 131 -2.43 2.60 13.69
C LEU A 131 -3.31 2.93 14.90
N ALA A 132 -2.65 3.09 16.06
CA ALA A 132 -3.27 3.44 17.34
C ALA A 132 -4.10 4.74 17.32
N ASP A 133 -3.80 5.66 16.39
CA ASP A 133 -4.46 6.95 16.23
C ASP A 133 -5.64 6.95 15.24
N GLY A 134 -6.01 5.78 14.71
CA GLY A 134 -7.11 5.60 13.77
C GLY A 134 -6.74 5.79 12.30
N ARG A 135 -5.48 6.12 11.99
CA ARG A 135 -4.99 6.15 10.60
C ARG A 135 -4.61 4.75 10.12
N GLN A 136 -4.63 4.57 8.81
CA GLN A 136 -4.08 3.41 8.12
C GLN A 136 -2.65 3.73 7.68
N PHE A 137 -1.75 2.80 7.95
CA PHE A 137 -0.39 2.82 7.43
C PHE A 137 -0.25 1.75 6.36
N TYR A 138 0.04 2.18 5.14
CA TYR A 138 0.22 1.29 3.99
C TYR A 138 1.65 1.36 3.49
N VAL A 139 2.26 0.21 3.21
CA VAL A 139 3.57 0.09 2.55
C VAL A 139 3.43 -0.87 1.39
N GLN A 140 3.99 -0.52 0.24
CA GLN A 140 4.12 -1.38 -0.92
C GLN A 140 5.53 -1.29 -1.49
N VAL A 141 6.14 -2.45 -1.69
CA VAL A 141 7.41 -2.58 -2.39
C VAL A 141 7.17 -3.47 -3.61
N THR A 142 7.54 -2.93 -4.76
CA THR A 142 7.59 -3.65 -6.04
C THR A 142 9.00 -3.52 -6.61
N ASP A 143 9.35 -4.34 -7.59
CA ASP A 143 10.64 -4.24 -8.27
C ASP A 143 10.98 -2.83 -8.78
N PRO A 144 10.04 -2.06 -9.40
CA PRO A 144 10.34 -0.72 -9.88
C PRO A 144 10.10 0.41 -8.86
N GLU A 145 9.38 0.18 -7.76
CA GLU A 145 8.86 1.27 -6.94
C GLU A 145 8.55 0.88 -5.50
N ILE A 146 8.88 1.79 -4.58
CA ILE A 146 8.43 1.78 -3.19
C ILE A 146 7.37 2.86 -3.04
N ARG A 147 6.25 2.54 -2.38
CA ARG A 147 5.19 3.47 -1.99
C ARG A 147 4.82 3.27 -0.54
N TYR A 148 4.52 4.35 0.17
CA TYR A 148 3.81 4.24 1.44
C TYR A 148 2.93 5.46 1.67
N TYR A 149 1.89 5.30 2.47
CA TYR A 149 1.12 6.42 2.97
C TYR A 149 0.64 6.16 4.39
N VAL A 150 0.40 7.24 5.13
CA VAL A 150 -0.31 7.23 6.40
C VAL A 150 -1.49 8.20 6.28
N CYS A 151 -2.72 7.69 6.34
CA CYS A 151 -3.93 8.50 6.20
C CYS A 151 -5.12 7.81 6.89
N ALA A 152 -6.14 8.54 7.33
CA ALA A 152 -7.37 7.92 7.83
C ALA A 152 -8.01 7.02 6.75
N ALA A 153 -8.74 5.98 7.16
CA ALA A 153 -9.41 5.06 6.22
C ALA A 153 -10.39 5.78 5.29
N GLU A 154 -11.17 6.72 5.83
CA GLU A 154 -12.03 7.64 5.09
C GLU A 154 -11.29 8.71 4.26
N ARG A 155 -9.95 8.71 4.26
CA ARG A 155 -9.07 9.64 3.52
C ARG A 155 -9.30 11.11 3.89
N THR A 156 -9.45 11.36 5.19
CA THR A 156 -9.64 12.70 5.75
C THR A 156 -8.59 12.98 6.82
N GLY A 157 -8.40 14.25 7.15
CA GLY A 157 -7.43 14.68 8.15
C GLY A 157 -5.99 14.65 7.64
N SER A 158 -5.04 14.64 8.57
CA SER A 158 -3.61 14.68 8.24
C SER A 158 -3.18 13.42 7.49
N PHE A 159 -2.36 13.60 6.46
CA PHE A 159 -1.78 12.52 5.70
C PHE A 159 -0.32 12.77 5.35
N VAL A 160 0.39 11.67 5.11
CA VAL A 160 1.69 11.62 4.45
C VAL A 160 1.58 10.55 3.35
N SER A 161 2.14 10.81 2.18
CA SER A 161 2.22 9.85 1.09
C SER A 161 3.52 10.03 0.33
N GLU A 162 4.26 8.95 0.10
CA GLU A 162 5.55 9.02 -0.58
C GLU A 162 5.72 7.87 -1.57
N SER A 163 6.42 8.16 -2.66
CA SER A 163 6.89 7.15 -3.59
C SER A 163 8.31 7.39 -4.04
N MET A 164 9.03 6.29 -4.30
CA MET A 164 10.39 6.30 -4.83
C MET A 164 10.54 5.25 -5.92
N ASN A 165 10.94 5.69 -7.11
CA ASN A 165 11.26 4.83 -8.23
C ASN A 165 12.65 4.20 -8.03
N LEU A 166 12.73 2.88 -8.14
CA LEU A 166 13.97 2.11 -7.93
C LEU A 166 14.84 1.99 -9.19
N THR A 167 14.36 2.45 -10.34
CA THR A 167 15.14 2.48 -11.58
C THR A 167 16.01 3.72 -11.66
N ASP A 168 15.47 4.89 -11.33
CA ASP A 168 16.15 6.18 -11.48
C ASP A 168 16.28 6.99 -10.19
N GLY A 169 15.73 6.51 -9.08
CA GLY A 169 15.77 7.18 -7.78
C GLY A 169 14.77 8.33 -7.65
N THR A 170 13.91 8.57 -8.65
CA THR A 170 12.91 9.66 -8.58
C THR A 170 12.05 9.51 -7.34
N TYR A 171 12.04 10.54 -6.49
CA TYR A 171 11.31 10.57 -5.23
C TYR A 171 10.30 11.71 -5.24
N VAL A 172 9.09 11.41 -4.78
CA VAL A 172 8.05 12.39 -4.49
C VAL A 172 7.36 12.07 -3.17
N GLY A 173 7.15 13.09 -2.35
CA GLY A 173 6.41 13.00 -1.10
C GLY A 173 5.38 14.12 -1.01
N TYR A 174 4.25 13.83 -0.39
CA TYR A 174 3.15 14.75 -0.13
C TYR A 174 2.79 14.70 1.35
N GLU A 175 2.68 15.87 1.97
CA GLU A 175 2.20 16.04 3.33
C GLU A 175 1.12 17.13 3.35
N GLY A 176 0.05 16.89 4.11
CA GLY A 176 -0.99 17.89 4.28
C GLY A 176 -2.21 17.38 5.03
N THR A 177 -3.33 18.05 4.82
CA THR A 177 -4.64 17.66 5.37
C THR A 177 -5.65 17.47 4.25
N LEU A 178 -6.41 16.38 4.30
CA LEU A 178 -7.55 16.13 3.41
C LEU A 178 -8.86 16.52 4.09
N SER A 179 -9.67 17.30 3.39
CA SER A 179 -11.06 17.59 3.76
C SER A 179 -11.95 16.34 3.60
N SER A 180 -13.19 16.42 4.09
CA SER A 180 -14.20 15.36 3.92
C SER A 180 -14.58 15.06 2.46
N ASN A 181 -14.19 15.92 1.53
CA ASN A 181 -14.40 15.73 0.09
C ASN A 181 -13.16 15.15 -0.61
N ASN A 182 -12.18 14.63 0.15
CA ASN A 182 -10.93 14.08 -0.36
C ASN A 182 -10.11 15.08 -1.18
N ARG A 183 -10.11 16.34 -0.75
CA ARG A 183 -9.31 17.42 -1.35
C ARG A 183 -8.37 18.02 -0.32
N PRO A 184 -7.13 18.42 -0.71
CA PRO A 184 -6.24 19.13 0.19
C PRO A 184 -6.88 20.40 0.75
N GLU A 185 -6.61 20.70 2.02
CA GLU A 185 -7.07 21.92 2.70
C GLU A 185 -5.96 22.44 3.62
N GLY A 186 -5.74 23.75 3.61
CA GLY A 186 -4.69 24.40 4.38
C GLY A 186 -3.29 24.08 3.83
N ALA A 187 -2.32 23.98 4.74
CA ALA A 187 -0.92 23.77 4.39
C ALA A 187 -0.71 22.44 3.65
N PHE A 188 0.07 22.51 2.58
CA PHE A 188 0.42 21.38 1.73
C PHE A 188 1.89 21.48 1.33
N THR A 189 2.65 20.44 1.62
CA THR A 189 4.07 20.37 1.33
C THR A 189 4.36 19.23 0.36
N VAL A 190 5.19 19.50 -0.64
CA VAL A 190 5.65 18.52 -1.62
C VAL A 190 7.15 18.38 -1.50
N HIS A 191 7.62 17.17 -1.26
CA HIS A 191 9.02 16.80 -1.32
C HIS A 191 9.32 16.21 -2.69
N MET A 192 10.39 16.67 -3.33
CA MET A 192 10.85 16.09 -4.60
C MET A 192 12.35 15.93 -4.60
N GLY A 193 12.86 14.86 -5.19
CA GLY A 193 14.29 14.65 -5.30
C GLY A 193 14.64 13.46 -6.17
N THR A 194 15.92 13.14 -6.16
CA THR A 194 16.45 11.92 -6.76
C THR A 194 17.33 11.26 -5.72
N ALA A 195 16.87 10.12 -5.19
CA ALA A 195 17.59 9.35 -4.20
C ALA A 195 18.79 8.61 -4.84
N ASP A 196 19.93 8.64 -4.17
CA ASP A 196 21.11 7.88 -4.57
C ASP A 196 20.95 6.38 -4.30
N LEU A 197 20.80 5.60 -5.37
CA LEU A 197 20.67 4.14 -5.35
C LEU A 197 22.02 3.41 -5.26
N SER A 198 23.16 4.12 -5.23
CA SER A 198 24.49 3.50 -5.26
C SER A 198 24.78 2.54 -4.10
N SER A 199 24.12 2.74 -2.96
CA SER A 199 24.26 1.91 -1.75
C SER A 199 23.12 0.90 -1.59
N GLY A 200 22.24 0.78 -2.59
CA GLY A 200 21.07 -0.11 -2.57
C GLY A 200 19.76 0.61 -2.22
N ALA A 201 18.64 -0.05 -2.51
CA ALA A 201 17.30 0.53 -2.40
C ALA A 201 16.92 0.92 -0.97
N ALA A 202 17.28 0.11 0.03
CA ALA A 202 16.96 0.39 1.43
C ALA A 202 17.68 1.66 1.94
N ASP A 203 18.97 1.79 1.63
CA ASP A 203 19.76 2.98 1.98
C ASP A 203 19.29 4.22 1.22
N ALA A 204 18.93 4.07 -0.05
CA ALA A 204 18.36 5.16 -0.85
C ALA A 204 17.04 5.65 -0.24
N PHE A 205 16.15 4.72 0.13
CA PHE A 205 14.88 5.06 0.76
C PHE A 205 15.10 5.76 2.09
N ARG A 206 15.94 5.22 2.99
CA ARG A 206 16.25 5.84 4.28
C ARG A 206 16.77 7.28 4.16
N ASN A 207 17.58 7.56 3.14
CA ASN A 207 18.21 8.88 2.97
C ASN A 207 17.42 9.83 2.05
N ARG A 208 16.29 9.40 1.47
CA ARG A 208 15.55 10.13 0.43
C ARG A 208 15.19 11.56 0.85
N SER A 209 14.70 11.74 2.08
CA SER A 209 14.22 13.04 2.58
C SER A 209 15.37 14.05 2.75
N ALA A 210 16.59 13.59 3.05
CA ALA A 210 17.77 14.45 3.14
C ALA A 210 18.26 14.93 1.75
N GLN A 211 17.88 14.23 0.68
CA GLN A 211 18.23 14.54 -0.70
C GLN A 211 17.08 15.26 -1.44
N ALA A 212 15.92 15.36 -0.81
CA ALA A 212 14.75 16.03 -1.34
C ALA A 212 14.77 17.53 -1.07
N VAL A 213 14.03 18.25 -1.90
CA VAL A 213 13.72 19.66 -1.74
C VAL A 213 12.22 19.83 -1.53
N SER A 214 11.85 20.75 -0.66
CA SER A 214 10.44 21.01 -0.34
C SER A 214 9.89 22.20 -1.12
N TYR A 215 8.65 22.07 -1.54
CA TYR A 215 7.81 23.14 -2.07
C TYR A 215 6.58 23.25 -1.18
N ASP A 216 6.26 24.47 -0.78
CA ASP A 216 5.13 24.74 0.12
C ASP A 216 4.03 25.46 -0.64
N GLY A 217 2.80 25.09 -0.33
CA GLY A 217 1.58 25.70 -0.83
C GLY A 217 0.48 25.67 0.23
N ASP A 218 -0.60 26.37 -0.07
CA ASP A 218 -1.82 26.37 0.71
C ASP A 218 -3.01 26.07 -0.19
N PHE A 219 -4.05 25.44 0.35
CA PHE A 219 -5.29 25.13 -0.34
C PHE A 219 -6.50 25.69 0.42
N THR A 220 -7.48 26.21 -0.33
CA THR A 220 -8.77 26.61 0.24
C THR A 220 -9.57 25.39 0.71
N ALA A 221 -10.65 25.61 1.48
CA ALA A 221 -11.58 24.57 1.89
C ALA A 221 -12.26 23.84 0.72
N GLU A 222 -12.31 24.46 -0.47
CA GLU A 222 -12.81 23.84 -1.70
C GLU A 222 -11.74 23.06 -2.47
N GLY A 223 -10.51 22.94 -1.94
CA GLY A 223 -9.43 22.21 -2.59
C GLY A 223 -8.74 22.97 -3.70
N ARG A 224 -8.76 24.30 -3.68
CA ARG A 224 -8.11 25.13 -4.70
C ARG A 224 -6.76 25.63 -4.22
N PRO A 225 -5.69 25.55 -5.04
CA PRO A 225 -4.41 26.11 -4.65
C PRO A 225 -4.48 27.63 -4.47
N GLU A 226 -3.88 28.13 -3.39
CA GLU A 226 -3.76 29.56 -3.09
C GLU A 226 -2.41 30.15 -3.54
N THR A 227 -1.48 29.29 -3.97
CA THR A 227 -0.18 29.71 -4.52
C THR A 227 -0.37 30.65 -5.71
N ALA A 228 0.13 31.88 -5.59
CA ALA A 228 0.00 32.89 -6.63
C ALA A 228 0.67 32.42 -7.93
N THR A 229 -0.15 32.21 -8.96
CA THR A 229 0.33 31.79 -10.28
C THR A 229 0.89 33.01 -11.04
N PRO A 230 2.17 32.99 -11.45
CA PRO A 230 2.74 34.04 -12.30
C PRO A 230 2.02 34.17 -13.65
N GLU A 231 1.93 35.40 -14.17
CA GLU A 231 1.19 35.71 -15.40
C GLU A 231 1.66 34.90 -16.62
N TYR A 232 2.96 34.57 -16.71
CA TYR A 232 3.50 33.78 -17.80
C TYR A 232 3.01 32.32 -17.76
N LEU A 233 2.88 31.72 -16.57
CA LEU A 233 2.33 30.37 -16.39
C LEU A 233 0.82 30.36 -16.68
N SER A 234 0.10 31.39 -16.23
CA SER A 234 -1.34 31.51 -16.52
C SER A 234 -1.63 31.60 -18.02
N LYS A 235 -0.78 32.29 -18.80
CA LYS A 235 -0.90 32.36 -20.27
C LYS A 235 -0.68 31.02 -20.96
N GLU A 236 0.05 30.10 -20.33
CA GLU A 236 0.29 28.74 -20.80
C GLU A 236 -0.80 27.75 -20.33
N GLY A 237 -1.86 28.24 -19.65
CA GLY A 237 -2.91 27.38 -19.12
C GLY A 237 -2.50 26.61 -17.86
N GLN A 238 -1.41 27.02 -17.21
CA GLN A 238 -0.90 26.40 -16.00
C GLN A 238 -1.36 27.14 -14.74
N MET A 239 -1.45 26.39 -13.64
CA MET A 239 -1.75 26.87 -12.30
C MET A 239 -0.64 26.40 -11.34
N ALA A 240 -0.04 27.33 -10.62
CA ALA A 240 0.92 27.01 -9.57
C ALA A 240 0.19 26.55 -8.31
N TYR A 241 0.73 25.52 -7.64
CA TYR A 241 0.13 24.98 -6.42
C TYR A 241 1.06 24.94 -5.23
N ALA A 242 2.35 24.82 -5.46
CA ALA A 242 3.37 24.96 -4.43
C ALA A 242 4.54 25.74 -5.00
N SER A 243 5.33 26.36 -4.13
CA SER A 243 6.51 27.12 -4.54
C SER A 243 7.65 26.97 -3.56
N ARG A 244 8.86 27.23 -4.05
CA ARG A 244 10.09 27.25 -3.25
C ARG A 244 10.88 28.47 -3.62
N GLN A 245 11.26 29.26 -2.63
CA GLN A 245 12.17 30.39 -2.83
C GLN A 245 13.61 29.98 -2.56
N GLU A 246 14.51 30.27 -3.50
CA GLU A 246 15.95 30.07 -3.35
C GLU A 246 16.69 31.37 -3.73
N GLY A 247 17.11 32.10 -2.72
CA GLY A 247 17.66 33.44 -2.89
C GLY A 247 16.65 34.39 -3.54
N LYS A 248 16.92 34.80 -4.78
CA LYS A 248 16.05 35.69 -5.58
C LYS A 248 15.13 34.95 -6.55
N ASN A 249 15.32 33.64 -6.70
CA ASN A 249 14.54 32.83 -7.62
C ASN A 249 13.37 32.19 -6.88
N ILE A 250 12.22 32.10 -7.54
CA ILE A 250 11.07 31.32 -7.07
C ILE A 250 10.85 30.21 -8.10
N TYR A 251 10.82 28.98 -7.60
CA TYR A 251 10.49 27.79 -8.37
C TYR A 251 9.05 27.41 -8.05
N TYR A 252 8.28 27.04 -9.07
CA TYR A 252 6.87 26.71 -8.93
C TYR A 252 6.64 25.27 -9.36
N LEU A 253 5.84 24.55 -8.57
CA LEU A 253 5.18 23.34 -9.05
C LEU A 253 3.84 23.74 -9.67
N THR A 254 3.59 23.22 -10.86
CA THR A 254 2.45 23.61 -11.68
C THR A 254 1.65 22.41 -12.15
N MET A 255 0.36 22.59 -12.39
CA MET A 255 -0.51 21.65 -13.08
C MET A 255 -1.33 22.37 -14.16
N THR A 256 -2.05 21.64 -15.01
CA THR A 256 -3.02 22.24 -15.94
C THR A 256 -4.17 22.85 -15.14
N ALA A 257 -4.61 24.06 -15.49
CA ALA A 257 -5.74 24.69 -14.78
C ALA A 257 -7.04 23.88 -14.82
N GLU A 258 -7.22 23.03 -15.84
CA GLU A 258 -8.35 22.10 -15.95
C GLU A 258 -8.29 20.95 -14.94
N ASP A 259 -7.08 20.52 -14.55
CA ASP A 259 -6.84 19.41 -13.62
C ASP A 259 -6.91 19.84 -12.15
N GLY A 260 -7.11 21.13 -11.87
CA GLY A 260 -6.93 21.76 -10.54
C GLY A 260 -7.55 20.99 -9.38
N ASN A 261 -8.74 20.42 -9.58
CA ASN A 261 -9.40 19.61 -8.55
C ASN A 261 -8.87 18.17 -8.55
N ASP A 262 -8.69 17.54 -9.71
CA ASP A 262 -8.41 16.11 -9.83
C ASP A 262 -6.94 15.73 -9.64
N ALA A 263 -6.01 16.67 -9.83
CA ALA A 263 -4.57 16.46 -9.65
C ALA A 263 -4.22 16.00 -8.23
N PHE A 264 -5.03 16.36 -7.22
CA PHE A 264 -4.84 15.97 -5.82
C PHE A 264 -5.99 15.12 -5.29
N ALA A 265 -6.65 14.35 -6.15
CA ALA A 265 -7.41 13.20 -5.66
C ALA A 265 -6.44 12.23 -4.95
N PRO A 266 -6.87 11.54 -3.86
CA PRO A 266 -5.98 10.68 -3.07
C PRO A 266 -5.15 9.70 -3.90
N VAL A 267 -5.76 9.05 -4.90
CA VAL A 267 -5.09 8.12 -5.83
C VAL A 267 -3.94 8.78 -6.59
N ARG A 268 -4.09 10.03 -7.03
CA ARG A 268 -3.03 10.78 -7.76
C ARG A 268 -1.86 11.15 -6.85
N MET A 269 -2.12 11.29 -5.55
CA MET A 269 -1.10 11.50 -4.53
C MET A 269 -0.51 10.19 -3.99
N GLY A 270 -0.90 9.03 -4.52
CA GLY A 270 -0.41 7.72 -4.07
C GLY A 270 -1.14 7.16 -2.83
N ILE A 271 -2.23 7.79 -2.38
CA ILE A 271 -3.08 7.31 -1.28
C ILE A 271 -4.13 6.34 -1.86
N CYS A 272 -3.64 5.17 -2.23
CA CYS A 272 -4.39 4.02 -2.73
C CYS A 272 -3.65 2.74 -2.37
N ASN A 273 -4.39 1.67 -2.11
CA ASN A 273 -3.83 0.35 -1.89
C ASN A 273 -4.21 -0.60 -3.04
N ILE A 274 -3.62 -1.79 -3.07
CA ILE A 274 -3.87 -2.80 -4.11
C ILE A 274 -5.25 -3.48 -4.02
N TRP A 275 -6.01 -3.24 -2.95
CA TRP A 275 -7.29 -3.89 -2.68
C TRP A 275 -8.50 -3.00 -3.01
N GLU A 276 -8.28 -1.81 -3.57
CA GLU A 276 -9.28 -0.82 -3.99
C GLU A 276 -9.38 -0.69 -5.51
#